data_AF-A0A6M4JF19-F1
#
_entry.id   AF-A0A6M4JF19-F1
#
_cell.length_a   1.000
_cell.length_b   1.000
_cell.length_c   1.000
_cell.angle_alpha   90.00
_cell.angle_beta   90.00
_cell.angle_gamma   90.00
#
_symmetry.space_group_name_H-M   'P 1'
#
loop_
_entity.id
_entity.type
_entity.pdbx_description
1 polymer ?
#
loop_
_entity_poly.entity_id
_entity_poly.type
_entity_poly.pdbx_seq_one_letter_code
_entity_poly.pdbx_strand_id
1 'polypeptide(L)'
;MELTQIIRKPILTEKTNLLQAQNKYTFEVDYHANKYQIKQAVEFIFQVKVTDVNTIKVDKKAKRVGRFNGFTNRYKKAIVTLAADDKIVFYPNEAEAQDEAKQAQKAAKAQEAKAADKAKEEELAAKIAAKKSTKKATTKKAATKKEA
;
A
#
# COMPACT_ATOMS: atom_id res chain seq x y z
N MET A 1 0.17 -24.90 -0.50
CA MET A 1 1.30 -24.30 -1.22
C MET A 1 1.62 -23.02 -0.47
N GLU A 2 2.87 -22.84 -0.06
CA GLU A 2 3.28 -21.67 0.72
C GLU A 2 3.21 -20.40 -0.13
N LEU A 3 2.63 -19.31 0.40
CA LEU A 3 2.45 -18.05 -0.35
C LEU A 3 3.79 -17.46 -0.79
N THR A 4 4.82 -17.63 0.02
CA THR A 4 6.17 -17.13 -0.23
C THR A 4 6.86 -17.80 -1.41
N GLN A 5 6.45 -19.02 -1.78
CA GLN A 5 7.06 -19.78 -2.87
C GLN A 5 6.38 -19.58 -4.24
N ILE A 6 5.25 -18.86 -4.27
CA ILE A 6 4.45 -18.70 -5.49
C ILE A 6 5.15 -17.78 -6.50
N ILE A 7 5.77 -16.71 -6.02
CA ILE A 7 6.49 -15.74 -6.85
C ILE A 7 7.95 -16.16 -6.93
N ARG A 8 8.47 -16.35 -8.14
CA ARG A 8 9.86 -16.81 -8.35
C ARG A 8 10.81 -15.65 -8.64
N LYS A 9 10.46 -14.81 -9.62
CA LYS A 9 11.29 -13.65 -10.04
C LYS A 9 10.49 -12.63 -10.84
N PRO A 10 10.90 -11.35 -10.88
CA PRO A 10 10.35 -10.39 -11.82
C PRO A 10 10.81 -10.71 -13.24
N ILE A 11 9.96 -10.41 -14.23
CA ILE A 11 10.31 -10.49 -15.65
C ILE A 11 10.55 -9.07 -16.14
N LEU A 12 11.79 -8.76 -16.49
CA LEU A 12 12.22 -7.44 -16.95
C LEU A 12 12.53 -7.51 -18.45
N THR A 13 11.69 -6.84 -19.24
CA THR A 13 11.87 -6.61 -20.68
C THR A 13 11.39 -5.19 -21.02
N GLU A 14 11.72 -4.69 -22.21
CA GLU A 14 11.25 -3.37 -22.67
C GLU A 14 9.72 -3.23 -22.56
N LYS A 15 8.98 -4.28 -22.94
CA LYS A 15 7.52 -4.31 -22.84
C LYS A 15 7.02 -4.25 -21.40
N THR A 16 7.69 -4.92 -20.46
CA THR A 16 7.26 -4.88 -19.05
C THR A 16 7.59 -3.53 -18.41
N ASN A 17 8.65 -2.86 -18.84
CA ASN A 17 8.96 -1.49 -18.40
C ASN A 17 7.85 -0.51 -18.85
N LEU A 18 7.34 -0.64 -20.07
CA LEU A 18 6.19 0.16 -20.52
C LEU A 18 4.91 -0.11 -19.70
N LEU A 19 4.68 -1.37 -19.33
CA LEU A 19 3.56 -1.75 -18.47
C LEU A 19 3.72 -1.25 -17.03
N GLN A 20 4.96 -1.18 -16.53
CA GLN A 20 5.26 -0.66 -15.20
C GLN A 20 4.85 0.81 -15.05
N ALA A 21 4.96 1.62 -16.11
CA ALA A 21 4.44 2.99 -16.11
C ALA A 21 2.90 3.07 -15.94
N GLN A 22 2.19 1.95 -16.18
CA GLN A 22 0.75 1.81 -15.97
C GLN A 22 0.40 1.03 -14.70
N ASN A 23 1.32 0.93 -13.72
CA ASN A 23 1.18 0.15 -12.49
C ASN A 23 0.90 -1.35 -12.72
N LYS A 24 1.39 -1.88 -13.86
CA LYS A 24 1.28 -3.30 -14.21
C LYS A 24 2.64 -3.97 -14.14
N TYR A 25 2.73 -4.96 -13.28
CA TYR A 25 3.97 -5.64 -12.91
C TYR A 25 3.96 -7.08 -13.36
N THR A 26 5.07 -7.56 -13.91
CA THR A 26 5.14 -8.91 -14.50
C THR A 26 6.08 -9.81 -13.71
N PHE A 27 5.56 -10.96 -13.26
CA PHE A 27 6.29 -11.96 -12.50
C PHE A 27 6.30 -13.32 -13.19
N GLU A 28 7.39 -14.05 -13.00
CA GLU A 28 7.42 -15.49 -13.17
C GLU A 28 6.90 -16.14 -11.88
N VAL A 29 5.85 -16.94 -12.01
CA VAL A 29 5.16 -17.59 -10.89
C VAL A 29 5.14 -19.10 -11.08
N ASP A 30 4.80 -19.83 -10.03
CA ASP A 30 4.64 -21.28 -10.13
C ASP A 30 3.60 -21.69 -11.19
N TYR A 31 3.92 -22.74 -11.92
CA TYR A 31 3.11 -23.23 -13.04
C TYR A 31 1.71 -23.70 -12.61
N HIS A 32 1.54 -24.11 -11.35
CA HIS A 32 0.28 -24.62 -10.81
C HIS A 32 -0.51 -23.57 -10.01
N ALA A 33 0.08 -22.41 -9.71
CA ALA A 33 -0.57 -21.37 -8.90
C ALA A 33 -1.85 -20.80 -9.54
N ASN A 34 -2.89 -20.61 -8.73
CA ASN A 34 -4.13 -19.94 -9.15
C ASN A 34 -4.03 -18.41 -9.01
N LYS A 35 -4.84 -17.64 -9.74
CA LYS A 35 -4.86 -16.17 -9.70
C LYS A 35 -5.09 -15.61 -8.29
N TYR A 36 -5.98 -16.23 -7.52
CA TYR A 36 -6.25 -15.82 -6.13
C TYR A 36 -5.02 -15.98 -5.23
N GLN A 37 -4.28 -17.07 -5.41
CA GLN A 37 -3.07 -17.33 -4.62
C GLN A 37 -1.95 -16.36 -5.02
N ILE A 38 -1.82 -16.05 -6.31
CA ILE A 38 -0.86 -15.04 -6.81
C ILE A 38 -1.20 -13.67 -6.21
N LYS A 39 -2.48 -13.28 -6.21
CA LYS A 39 -2.95 -12.04 -5.59
C LYS A 39 -2.52 -11.98 -4.12
N GLN A 40 -2.88 -12.99 -3.33
CA GLN A 40 -2.54 -13.06 -1.91
C GLN A 40 -1.02 -13.04 -1.67
N ALA A 41 -0.23 -13.75 -2.48
CA ALA A 41 1.22 -13.77 -2.36
C ALA A 41 1.86 -12.40 -2.63
N VAL A 42 1.39 -11.67 -3.65
CA VAL A 42 1.89 -10.32 -3.96
C VAL A 42 1.52 -9.36 -2.85
N GLU A 43 0.27 -9.36 -2.39
CA GLU A 43 -0.19 -8.50 -1.29
C GLU A 43 0.61 -8.81 0.00
N PHE A 44 0.90 -10.07 0.28
CA PHE A 44 1.66 -10.48 1.48
C PHE A 44 3.14 -10.09 1.43
N ILE A 45 3.83 -10.37 0.31
CA ILE A 45 5.28 -10.14 0.18
C ILE A 45 5.61 -8.65 0.06
N PHE A 46 4.83 -7.91 -0.73
CA PHE A 46 5.14 -6.51 -1.05
C PHE A 46 4.30 -5.51 -0.26
N GLN A 47 3.32 -5.97 0.52
CA GLN A 47 2.43 -5.11 1.32
C GLN A 47 1.69 -4.05 0.47
N VAL A 48 1.32 -4.42 -0.76
CA VAL A 48 0.60 -3.57 -1.72
C VAL A 48 -0.82 -4.07 -1.92
N LYS A 49 -1.70 -3.24 -2.50
CA LYS A 49 -3.04 -3.63 -2.91
C LYS A 49 -3.08 -4.01 -4.39
N VAL A 50 -3.64 -5.19 -4.69
CA VAL A 50 -3.78 -5.71 -6.05
C VAL A 50 -5.22 -5.56 -6.55
N THR A 51 -5.36 -4.95 -7.71
CA THR A 51 -6.65 -4.73 -8.39
C THR A 51 -7.02 -5.95 -9.24
N ASP A 52 -6.15 -6.35 -10.17
CA ASP A 52 -6.41 -7.46 -11.11
C ASP A 52 -5.15 -8.30 -11.38
N VAL A 53 -5.36 -9.56 -11.80
CA VAL A 53 -4.30 -10.52 -12.14
C VAL A 53 -4.63 -11.25 -13.45
N ASN A 54 -3.75 -11.08 -14.44
CA ASN A 54 -3.78 -11.80 -15.72
C ASN A 54 -2.63 -12.80 -15.75
N THR A 55 -2.88 -14.02 -16.22
CA THR A 55 -1.85 -15.07 -16.24
C THR A 55 -1.77 -15.72 -17.60
N ILE A 56 -0.55 -16.04 -18.03
CA ILE A 56 -0.25 -16.71 -19.30
C ILE A 56 0.70 -17.87 -19.02
N LYS A 57 0.37 -19.08 -19.47
CA LYS A 57 1.30 -20.22 -19.43
C LYS A 57 2.23 -20.13 -20.64
N VAL A 58 3.54 -20.17 -20.39
CA VAL A 58 4.56 -20.16 -21.43
C VAL A 58 5.15 -21.56 -21.53
N ASP A 59 5.00 -22.16 -22.71
CA ASP A 59 5.50 -23.51 -22.95
C ASP A 59 7.02 -23.56 -23.08
N LYS A 60 7.53 -24.76 -22.81
CA LYS A 60 8.95 -25.09 -22.96
C LYS A 60 9.38 -24.95 -24.41
N LYS A 61 10.54 -24.33 -24.66
CA LYS A 61 11.11 -24.21 -26.00
C LYS A 61 12.22 -25.24 -26.18
N ALA A 62 12.24 -25.92 -27.32
CA ALA A 62 13.33 -26.82 -27.66
C ALA A 62 14.64 -26.02 -27.75
N LYS A 63 15.68 -26.51 -27.07
CA LYS A 63 17.02 -25.93 -27.08
C LYS A 63 18.06 -27.04 -27.13
N ARG A 64 19.19 -26.75 -27.76
CA ARG A 64 20.30 -27.68 -27.90
C ARG A 64 21.49 -27.12 -27.15
N VAL A 65 22.17 -27.99 -26.40
CA VAL A 65 23.42 -27.70 -25.71
C VAL A 65 24.44 -28.74 -26.15
N GLY A 66 25.33 -28.35 -27.07
CA GLY A 66 26.32 -29.24 -27.67
C GLY A 66 25.69 -30.41 -28.42
N ARG A 67 25.92 -31.64 -27.93
CA ARG A 67 25.34 -32.88 -28.49
C ARG A 67 23.91 -33.14 -28.01
N PHE A 68 23.49 -32.56 -26.88
CA PHE A 68 22.21 -32.89 -26.26
C PHE A 68 21.09 -31.95 -26.74
N ASN A 69 19.97 -32.56 -27.13
CA ASN A 69 18.73 -31.87 -27.40
C ASN A 69 17.84 -31.95 -26.16
N GLY A 70 17.37 -30.79 -25.70
CA GLY A 70 16.51 -30.68 -24.53
C GLY A 70 15.50 -29.56 -24.68
N PHE A 71 14.89 -29.17 -23.57
CA PHE A 71 13.90 -28.11 -23.52
C PHE A 71 14.24 -27.14 -22.40
N THR A 72 13.91 -25.86 -22.58
CA THR A 72 13.91 -24.91 -21.47
C THR A 72 12.77 -25.21 -20.50
N ASN A 73 12.89 -24.76 -19.26
CA ASN A 73 11.78 -24.89 -18.32
C ASN A 73 10.57 -24.08 -18.81
N ARG A 74 9.38 -24.69 -18.68
CA ARG A 74 8.11 -23.97 -18.81
C ARG A 74 7.88 -23.12 -17.56
N TYR A 75 7.16 -22.04 -17.71
CA TYR A 75 6.81 -21.16 -16.60
C TYR A 75 5.46 -20.51 -16.82
N LYS A 76 4.89 -19.93 -15.76
CA LYS A 76 3.69 -19.10 -15.87
C LYS A 76 4.07 -17.65 -15.63
N LYS A 77 3.61 -16.78 -16.52
CA LYS A 77 3.75 -15.34 -16.42
C LYS A 77 2.50 -14.79 -15.77
N ALA A 78 2.64 -13.98 -14.73
CA ALA A 78 1.56 -13.23 -14.10
C ALA A 78 1.78 -11.74 -14.33
N ILE A 79 0.81 -11.07 -14.92
CA ILE A 79 0.73 -9.61 -15.03
C ILE A 79 -0.24 -9.18 -13.94
N VAL A 80 0.25 -8.38 -13.00
CA VAL A 80 -0.45 -7.96 -11.80
C VAL A 80 -0.65 -6.45 -11.86
N THR A 81 -1.89 -6.01 -11.74
CA THR A 81 -2.25 -4.59 -11.73
C THR A 81 -2.42 -4.14 -10.29
N LEU A 82 -1.66 -3.12 -9.87
CA LEU A 82 -1.75 -2.55 -8.52
C LEU A 82 -2.79 -1.43 -8.44
N ALA A 83 -3.10 -1.01 -7.22
CA ALA A 83 -3.79 0.26 -6.97
C ALA A 83 -2.90 1.46 -7.36
N ALA A 84 -3.51 2.63 -7.57
CA ALA A 84 -2.81 3.82 -8.07
C ALA A 84 -1.69 4.31 -7.13
N ASP A 85 -1.87 4.12 -5.82
CA ASP A 85 -0.96 4.62 -4.78
C ASP A 85 0.19 3.66 -4.46
N ASP A 86 0.14 2.43 -4.97
CA ASP A 86 1.12 1.39 -4.65
C ASP A 86 2.14 1.21 -5.77
N LYS A 87 3.41 1.11 -5.37
CA LYS A 87 4.54 0.91 -6.28
C LYS A 87 5.46 -0.18 -5.74
N ILE A 88 5.87 -1.08 -6.64
CA ILE A 88 6.90 -2.09 -6.34
C ILE A 88 8.25 -1.60 -6.87
N VAL A 89 9.28 -1.71 -6.04
CA VAL A 89 10.67 -1.37 -6.36
C VAL A 89 11.41 -2.62 -6.82
N PHE A 90 12.02 -2.59 -8.00
CA PHE A 90 12.83 -3.70 -8.50
C PHE A 90 14.32 -3.41 -8.54
N TYR A 91 14.68 -2.14 -8.67
CA TYR A 91 16.04 -1.73 -8.88
C TYR A 91 16.60 -1.10 -7.61
N PRO A 92 17.81 -1.49 -7.17
CA PRO A 92 18.42 -0.95 -5.94
C PRO A 92 18.56 0.58 -5.95
N ASN A 93 18.85 1.17 -7.12
CA ASN A 93 18.96 2.63 -7.29
C ASN A 93 17.62 3.37 -7.10
N GLU A 94 16.48 2.73 -7.34
CA GLU A 94 15.16 3.32 -7.09
C GLU A 94 14.76 3.25 -5.61
N ALA A 95 15.38 2.37 -4.82
CA ALA A 95 15.06 2.23 -3.39
C ALA A 95 15.50 3.47 -2.61
N GLU A 96 16.70 3.98 -2.90
CA GLU A 96 17.27 5.18 -2.26
C GLU A 96 16.38 6.42 -2.51
N ALA A 97 15.84 6.58 -3.72
CA ALA A 97 14.92 7.67 -4.05
C ALA A 97 13.55 7.58 -3.36
N GLN A 98 13.10 6.36 -3.01
CA GLN A 98 11.79 6.15 -2.40
C GLN A 98 11.80 6.26 -0.88
N ASP A 99 12.92 5.95 -0.24
CA ASP A 99 13.08 6.17 1.19
C ASP A 99 13.06 7.67 1.53
N GLU A 100 13.58 8.53 0.64
CA GLU A 100 13.45 9.99 0.75
C GLU A 100 12.00 10.45 0.55
N ALA A 101 11.27 9.91 -0.44
CA ALA A 101 9.88 10.28 -0.70
C ALA A 101 8.91 9.81 0.40
N LYS A 102 9.13 8.61 0.97
CA LYS A 102 8.35 8.09 2.11
C LYS A 102 8.63 8.86 3.40
N GLN A 103 9.85 9.38 3.59
CA GLN A 103 10.20 10.25 4.71
C GLN A 103 9.51 11.63 4.61
N ALA A 104 9.40 12.19 3.40
CA ALA A 104 8.64 13.43 3.18
C ALA A 104 7.12 13.26 3.43
N GLN A 105 6.54 12.12 3.01
CA GLN A 105 5.11 11.83 3.27
C GLN A 105 4.82 11.50 4.75
N LYS A 106 5.76 10.87 5.46
CA LYS A 106 5.66 10.69 6.93
C LYS A 106 5.79 12.02 7.67
N ALA A 107 6.61 12.95 7.20
CA ALA A 107 6.70 14.30 7.76
C ALA A 107 5.39 15.10 7.55
N ALA A 108 4.75 14.98 6.38
CA ALA A 108 3.46 15.60 6.10
C ALA A 108 2.31 15.01 6.96
N LYS A 109 2.18 13.68 7.05
CA LYS A 109 1.18 13.03 7.92
C LYS A 109 1.41 13.29 9.42
N ALA A 110 2.66 13.48 9.86
CA ALA A 110 2.96 13.86 11.24
C ALA A 110 2.61 15.33 11.56
N GLN A 111 2.63 16.21 10.57
CA GLN A 111 2.19 17.61 10.72
C GLN A 111 0.66 17.75 10.72
N GLU A 112 -0.04 16.93 9.94
CA GLU A 112 -1.52 16.89 9.94
C GLU A 112 -2.09 16.25 11.22
N ALA A 113 -1.44 15.23 11.78
CA ALA A 113 -1.83 14.66 13.08
C ALA A 113 -1.68 15.69 14.22
N LYS A 114 -0.61 16.51 14.21
CA LYS A 114 -0.40 17.59 15.19
C LYS A 114 -1.35 18.78 15.01
N ALA A 115 -1.95 18.96 13.84
CA ALA A 115 -2.96 20.00 13.58
C ALA A 115 -4.37 19.56 14.03
N ALA A 116 -4.69 18.27 13.94
CA ALA A 116 -5.99 17.74 14.36
C ALA A 116 -6.16 17.66 15.89
N ASP A 117 -5.08 17.44 16.64
CA ASP A 117 -5.14 17.40 18.11
C ASP A 117 -5.28 18.80 18.73
N LYS A 118 -4.68 19.84 18.14
CA LYS A 118 -4.87 21.24 18.58
C LYS A 118 -6.32 21.74 18.38
N ALA A 119 -6.96 21.36 17.28
CA ALA A 119 -8.35 21.77 17.01
C ALA A 119 -9.37 21.12 17.96
N LYS A 120 -9.09 19.89 18.44
CA LYS A 120 -9.96 19.20 19.40
C LYS A 120 -9.80 19.72 20.84
N GLU A 121 -8.62 20.18 21.23
CA GLU A 121 -8.40 20.82 22.54
C GLU A 121 -9.03 22.22 22.63
N GLU A 122 -9.00 23.01 21.56
CA GLU A 122 -9.61 24.35 21.52
C GLU A 122 -11.15 24.31 21.59
N GLU A 123 -11.78 23.31 20.97
CA GLU A 123 -13.24 23.14 21.02
C GLU A 123 -13.75 22.65 22.39
N LEU A 124 -12.94 21.84 23.09
CA LEU A 124 -13.19 21.38 24.45
C LEU A 124 -13.04 22.51 25.48
N ALA A 125 -12.07 23.41 25.29
CA ALA A 125 -11.88 24.59 26.13
C ALA A 125 -13.07 25.58 26.03
N ALA A 126 -13.62 25.79 24.82
CA ALA A 126 -14.79 26.64 24.61
C ALA A 126 -16.06 26.08 25.29
N LYS A 127 -16.27 24.76 25.25
CA LYS A 127 -17.39 24.08 25.94
C LYS A 127 -17.27 24.13 27.47
N ILE A 128 -16.06 24.07 28.02
CA ILE A 128 -15.80 24.20 29.47
C ILE A 128 -16.00 25.65 29.95
N ALA A 129 -15.64 26.65 29.15
CA ALA A 129 -15.86 28.07 29.47
C ALA A 129 -17.37 28.44 29.48
N ALA A 130 -18.15 27.92 28.53
CA ALA A 130 -19.61 28.11 28.49
C ALA A 130 -20.34 27.43 29.67
N LYS A 131 -19.83 26.30 30.17
CA LYS A 131 -20.39 25.62 31.35
C LYS A 131 -20.04 26.34 32.67
N LYS A 132 -18.91 27.06 32.73
CA LYS A 132 -18.53 27.91 33.88
C LYS A 132 -19.35 29.21 33.92
N SER A 133 -19.74 29.79 32.79
CA SER A 133 -20.58 31.00 32.75
C SER A 133 -22.05 30.73 33.11
N THR A 134 -22.65 29.61 32.71
CA THR A 134 -24.02 29.25 33.09
C THR A 134 -24.14 28.86 34.57
N LYS A 135 -23.10 28.24 35.15
CA LYS A 135 -23.02 27.95 36.61
C LYS A 135 -22.78 29.20 37.47
N LYS A 136 -22.10 30.23 36.93
CA LYS A 136 -21.92 31.56 37.57
C LYS A 136 -23.18 32.44 37.45
N ALA A 137 -23.98 32.27 36.40
CA ALA A 137 -25.25 32.95 36.22
C ALA A 137 -26.36 32.39 37.12
N THR A 138 -26.37 31.08 37.38
CA THR A 138 -27.33 30.43 38.30
C THR A 138 -27.06 30.76 39.78
N THR A 139 -25.81 30.95 40.21
CA THR A 139 -25.50 31.42 41.57
C THR A 139 -25.75 32.91 41.80
N LYS A 140 -25.67 33.77 40.76
CA LYS A 140 -26.08 35.19 40.87
C LYS A 140 -27.61 35.38 40.89
N LYS A 141 -28.38 34.57 40.15
CA LYS A 141 -29.86 34.63 40.13
C LYS A 141 -30.51 34.05 41.39
N ALA A 142 -29.79 33.22 42.15
CA ALA A 142 -30.22 32.74 43.46
C ALA A 142 -29.96 33.74 44.60
N ALA A 143 -29.05 34.70 44.42
CA ALA A 143 -28.74 35.71 45.45
C ALA A 143 -29.73 36.90 45.46
N THR A 144 -30.39 37.23 44.35
CA THR A 144 -31.34 38.36 44.25
C THR A 144 -32.80 38.00 44.55
N LYS A 145 -33.11 36.75 44.92
CA LYS A 145 -34.47 36.28 45.27
C LYS A 145 -34.68 36.05 46.77
N LYS A 146 -33.76 36.53 47.63
CA LYS A 146 -33.80 36.37 49.09
C LYS A 146 -34.07 37.68 49.87
N GLU A 147 -34.38 38.78 49.18
CA GLU A 147 -34.65 40.10 49.80
C GLU A 147 -35.97 40.75 49.33
N ALA A 148 -37.00 39.95 49.06
CA ALA A 148 -38.39 40.44 48.91
C ALA A 148 -39.32 39.64 49.82
#